data_AF-A0A829F1I7-F1
#
_entry.id   AF-A0A829F1I7-F1
#
_cell.length_a   1.000
_cell.length_b   1.000
_cell.length_c   1.000
_cell.angle_alpha   90.00
_cell.angle_beta   90.00
_cell.angle_gamma   90.00
#
_symmetry.space_group_name_H-M   'P 1'
#
loop_
_entity.id
_entity.type
_entity.pdbx_description
1 polymer ?
#
loop_
_entity_poly.entity_id
_entity_poly.type
_entity_poly.pdbx_seq_one_letter_code
_entity_poly.pdbx_strand_id
1 'polypeptide(L)'
;MKERERILDLVKKGILSTEEGLDLLESMATEKDEKQIKKEADKVTASHKEKDKASQLIDKLENGEEEISEPVDPKERERQDQENLEKILDELATEANKTSARLDEVNAQFADNKAARNEKQEALMQLNTKEELGELTEEELAQRQALEAEIKELEASGDTLLEEQLKLEAELKDIRKNQWSEKKETFTDKFELPDDWKDQATDTLNQVGEKMSEAGSQLGKFLKKTFQTVSETVNDNMEWKDVSLRVPGIATTKFEHEFYYEAPAASILDIKAANGNVTLKTWDSNDVKVEAKIKLYGKMGAEPFEAFSERSQIEVNEDHISFQIPNKRVRADLVFYLPKRVYDHAAIKLLNGNIMIETLEAKDIYTKSTNGNIIVDQLTATMLEVEGVNGNIDIRNGNILDSIIETVNGTVTFGATAENLSVSLVNGDVRLTIKEDNLKKVEASSVNGNVKVALPDGIGLEGHAKTSLGSINSRLSNYEVVREKKERTNQMLQFRRVSDGEIAQVQLSTTTGSIYLKDTDK
;
A
#
# COMPACT_ATOMS: atom_id res chain seq x y z
N MET A 1 10.43 -8.94 -43.36
CA MET A 1 9.32 -9.51 -42.58
C MET A 1 9.90 -10.11 -41.32
N LYS A 2 9.37 -9.78 -40.14
CA LYS A 2 9.99 -10.17 -38.87
C LYS A 2 9.87 -11.70 -38.74
N GLU A 3 10.98 -12.41 -38.62
CA GLU A 3 11.02 -13.89 -38.52
C GLU A 3 10.09 -14.43 -37.42
N ARG A 4 9.89 -13.65 -36.34
CA ARG A 4 8.88 -13.91 -35.29
C ARG A 4 7.45 -13.99 -35.82
N GLU A 5 7.06 -13.13 -36.76
CA GLU A 5 5.72 -13.15 -37.38
C GLU A 5 5.53 -14.39 -38.25
N ARG A 6 6.61 -14.89 -38.89
CA ARG A 6 6.57 -16.10 -39.71
C ARG A 6 6.44 -17.36 -38.86
N ILE A 7 7.12 -17.42 -37.71
CA ILE A 7 6.99 -18.53 -36.76
C ILE A 7 5.58 -18.56 -36.17
N LEU A 8 5.03 -17.41 -35.79
CA LEU A 8 3.65 -17.30 -35.29
C LEU A 8 2.61 -17.67 -36.36
N ASP A 9 2.84 -17.34 -37.63
CA ASP A 9 1.96 -17.74 -38.74
C ASP A 9 2.03 -19.26 -39.03
N LEU A 10 3.20 -19.88 -38.87
CA LEU A 10 3.37 -21.33 -39.01
C LEU A 10 2.71 -22.12 -37.86
N VAL A 11 2.75 -21.59 -36.63
CA VAL A 11 2.00 -22.12 -35.48
C VAL A 11 0.50 -21.96 -35.70
N LYS A 12 0.03 -20.81 -36.19
CA LYS A 12 -1.39 -20.58 -36.53
C LYS A 12 -1.91 -21.49 -37.64
N LYS A 13 -1.06 -21.87 -38.58
CA LYS A 13 -1.38 -22.80 -39.66
C LYS A 13 -1.28 -24.28 -39.24
N GLY A 14 -0.91 -24.56 -37.99
CA GLY A 14 -0.80 -25.91 -37.44
C GLY A 14 0.34 -26.74 -38.04
N ILE A 15 1.29 -26.10 -38.71
CA ILE A 15 2.47 -26.75 -39.30
C ILE A 15 3.54 -26.98 -38.23
N LEU A 16 3.57 -26.10 -37.23
CA LEU A 16 4.46 -26.19 -36.08
C LEU A 16 3.62 -26.31 -34.80
N SER A 17 4.04 -27.17 -33.87
CA SER A 17 3.40 -27.19 -32.55
C SER A 17 3.71 -25.91 -31.78
N THR A 18 2.87 -25.59 -30.80
CA THR A 18 3.05 -24.41 -29.93
C THR A 18 4.35 -24.48 -29.13
N GLU A 19 4.80 -25.68 -28.75
CA GLU A 19 6.06 -25.89 -28.02
C GLU A 19 7.26 -25.67 -28.94
N GLU A 20 7.27 -26.26 -30.13
CA GLU A 20 8.33 -26.04 -31.13
C GLU A 20 8.42 -24.56 -31.56
N GLY A 21 7.29 -23.86 -31.61
CA GLY A 21 7.23 -22.43 -31.91
C GLY A 21 7.83 -21.57 -30.81
N LEU A 22 7.66 -21.97 -29.55
CA LEU A 22 8.25 -21.30 -28.39
C LEU A 22 9.75 -21.51 -28.34
N ASP A 23 10.23 -22.75 -28.54
CA ASP A 23 11.66 -23.07 -28.57
C ASP A 23 12.40 -22.31 -29.69
N LEU A 24 11.78 -22.17 -30.86
CA LEU A 24 12.35 -21.39 -31.96
C LEU A 24 12.37 -19.88 -31.67
N LEU A 25 11.39 -19.36 -30.92
CA LEU A 25 11.38 -17.95 -30.52
C LEU A 25 12.39 -17.66 -29.41
N GLU A 26 12.62 -18.62 -28.53
CA GLU A 26 13.56 -18.54 -27.41
C GLU A 26 15.02 -18.64 -27.87
N SER A 27 15.32 -19.60 -28.75
CA SER A 27 16.64 -19.71 -29.41
C SER A 27 16.99 -18.46 -30.25
N MET A 28 15.99 -17.84 -30.90
CA MET A 28 16.15 -16.56 -31.58
C MET A 28 16.41 -15.37 -30.64
N ALA A 29 15.93 -15.43 -29.40
CA ALA A 29 16.18 -14.40 -28.39
C ALA A 29 17.61 -14.52 -27.86
N THR A 30 18.05 -15.75 -27.53
CA THR A 30 19.42 -16.04 -27.09
C THR A 30 20.46 -15.71 -28.16
N GLU A 31 20.23 -16.03 -29.43
CA GLU A 31 21.14 -15.63 -30.52
C GLU A 31 21.25 -14.11 -30.69
N LYS A 32 20.18 -13.35 -30.39
CA LYS A 32 20.21 -11.88 -30.46
C LYS A 32 20.96 -11.28 -29.28
N ASP A 33 20.79 -11.85 -28.09
CA ASP A 33 21.51 -11.45 -26.89
C ASP A 33 23.00 -11.75 -27.03
N GLU A 34 23.39 -12.92 -27.56
CA GLU A 34 24.79 -13.25 -27.87
C GLU A 34 25.40 -12.33 -28.94
N LYS A 35 24.62 -11.97 -29.98
CA LYS A 35 25.07 -11.01 -31.00
C LYS A 35 25.18 -9.60 -30.46
N GLN A 36 24.34 -9.18 -29.49
CA GLN A 36 24.46 -7.89 -28.81
C GLN A 36 25.65 -7.85 -27.86
N ILE A 37 25.89 -8.93 -27.10
CA ILE A 37 27.05 -9.08 -26.21
C ILE A 37 28.36 -9.06 -27.02
N LYS A 38 28.42 -9.71 -28.19
CA LYS A 38 29.59 -9.62 -29.09
C LYS A 38 29.77 -8.22 -29.68
N LYS A 39 28.69 -7.52 -30.03
CA LYS A 39 28.74 -6.15 -30.58
C LYS A 39 29.15 -5.12 -29.53
N GLU A 40 28.81 -5.36 -28.26
CA GLU A 40 29.25 -4.55 -27.12
C GLU A 40 30.69 -4.88 -26.71
N ALA A 41 31.11 -6.14 -26.76
CA ALA A 41 32.51 -6.55 -26.57
C ALA A 41 33.43 -5.95 -27.66
N ASP A 42 33.02 -5.94 -28.92
CA ASP A 42 33.77 -5.30 -30.01
C ASP A 42 33.83 -3.76 -29.87
N LYS A 43 32.80 -3.12 -29.28
CA LYS A 43 32.82 -1.69 -28.94
C LYS A 43 33.76 -1.38 -27.77
N VAL A 44 33.85 -2.26 -26.79
CA VAL A 44 34.81 -2.15 -25.66
C VAL A 44 36.24 -2.36 -26.13
N THR A 45 36.46 -3.17 -27.17
CA THR A 45 37.79 -3.42 -27.75
C THR A 45 38.26 -2.28 -28.67
N ALA A 46 37.34 -1.48 -29.21
CA ALA A 46 37.65 -0.29 -30.03
C ALA A 46 37.94 0.99 -29.22
N SER A 47 37.69 1.00 -27.90
CA SER A 47 37.95 2.14 -27.01
C SER A 47 39.34 2.11 -26.35
N HIS A 48 40.14 1.06 -26.55
CA HIS A 48 41.55 1.07 -26.15
C HIS A 48 42.43 1.59 -27.28
N LYS A 49 42.26 2.88 -27.60
CA LYS A 49 43.19 3.66 -28.41
C LYS A 49 43.62 4.95 -27.70
N GLU A 50 43.87 4.85 -26.40
CA GLU A 50 44.65 5.84 -25.63
C GLU A 50 45.62 5.14 -24.67
N LYS A 51 46.30 4.10 -25.15
CA LYS A 51 47.46 3.49 -24.46
C LYS A 51 48.80 3.88 -25.09
N ASP A 52 48.88 5.08 -25.64
CA ASP A 52 50.14 5.62 -26.17
C ASP A 52 50.98 6.35 -25.09
N LYS A 53 50.42 6.61 -23.90
CA LYS A 53 51.17 7.22 -22.79
C LYS A 53 51.93 6.21 -21.93
N ALA A 54 51.42 4.98 -21.79
CA ALA A 54 52.07 3.95 -20.97
C ALA A 54 53.33 3.38 -21.65
N SER A 55 53.33 3.23 -22.99
CA SER A 55 54.53 2.79 -23.73
C SER A 55 55.61 3.87 -23.74
N GLN A 56 55.22 5.16 -23.87
CA GLN A 56 56.15 6.28 -23.82
C GLN A 56 56.73 6.55 -22.41
N LEU A 57 55.99 6.18 -21.36
CA LEU A 57 56.47 6.27 -19.97
C LEU A 57 57.47 5.17 -19.64
N ILE A 58 57.28 3.95 -20.18
CA ILE A 58 58.22 2.83 -19.99
C ILE A 58 59.54 3.11 -20.75
N ASP A 59 59.48 3.63 -21.99
CA ASP A 59 60.68 4.01 -22.76
C ASP A 59 61.46 5.19 -22.15
N LYS A 60 60.78 6.08 -21.39
CA LYS A 60 61.43 7.21 -20.69
C LYS A 60 62.02 6.82 -19.33
N LEU A 61 61.41 5.85 -18.64
CA LEU A 61 61.96 5.28 -17.39
C LEU A 61 63.19 4.38 -17.66
N GLU A 62 63.25 3.72 -18.82
CA GLU A 62 64.38 2.86 -19.20
C GLU A 62 65.62 3.68 -19.65
N ASN A 63 65.45 4.96 -20.01
CA ASN A 63 66.53 5.84 -20.49
C ASN A 63 67.04 6.89 -19.48
N GLY A 64 66.61 6.86 -18.23
CA GLY A 64 67.34 7.52 -17.13
C GLY A 64 67.58 9.03 -17.25
N GLU A 65 66.59 9.81 -17.68
CA GLU A 65 66.64 11.28 -17.59
C GLU A 65 65.74 11.76 -16.45
N GLU A 66 66.37 12.20 -15.35
CA GLU A 66 65.74 12.97 -14.28
C GLU A 66 65.36 14.36 -14.82
N GLU A 67 64.07 14.63 -15.05
CA GLU A 67 63.56 16.01 -15.07
C GLU A 67 62.85 16.30 -13.74
N ILE A 68 63.55 17.08 -12.92
CA ILE A 68 63.07 17.68 -11.67
C ILE A 68 61.94 18.65 -12.04
N SER A 69 60.70 18.31 -11.68
CA SER A 69 59.61 19.29 -11.55
C SER A 69 59.37 19.53 -10.06
N GLU A 70 59.21 20.82 -9.70
CA GLU A 70 59.23 21.33 -8.33
C GLU A 70 58.30 20.58 -7.37
N PRO A 71 58.68 20.43 -6.08
CA PRO A 71 57.83 19.77 -5.10
C PRO A 71 56.65 20.70 -4.80
N VAL A 72 55.48 20.41 -5.38
CA VAL A 72 54.22 21.02 -4.93
C VAL A 72 53.98 20.52 -3.50
N ASP A 73 53.99 21.47 -2.54
CA ASP A 73 53.78 21.18 -1.12
C ASP A 73 52.50 20.35 -0.94
N PRO A 74 52.56 19.15 -0.33
CA PRO A 74 51.40 18.28 -0.15
C PRO A 74 50.22 18.98 0.57
N LYS A 75 50.49 20.01 1.38
CA LYS A 75 49.43 20.82 2.01
C LYS A 75 48.65 21.70 1.04
N GLU A 76 49.27 22.15 -0.04
CA GLU A 76 48.60 22.98 -1.05
C GLU A 76 47.67 22.14 -1.93
N ARG A 77 48.03 20.88 -2.22
CA ARG A 77 47.15 19.91 -2.91
C ARG A 77 45.94 19.52 -2.06
N GLU A 78 46.14 19.20 -0.78
CA GLU A 78 45.04 18.89 0.15
C GLU A 78 44.05 20.04 0.27
N ARG A 79 44.54 21.29 0.28
CA ARG A 79 43.67 22.47 0.33
C ARG A 79 42.88 22.66 -0.97
N GLN A 80 43.52 22.44 -2.13
CA GLN A 80 42.85 22.52 -3.44
C GLN A 80 41.79 21.42 -3.60
N ASP A 81 42.06 20.21 -3.11
CA ASP A 81 41.11 19.09 -3.15
C ASP A 81 39.92 19.34 -2.20
N GLN A 82 40.16 19.94 -1.02
CA GLN A 82 39.09 20.38 -0.12
C GLN A 82 38.21 21.48 -0.74
N GLU A 83 38.81 22.49 -1.36
CA GLU A 83 38.07 23.57 -2.03
C GLU A 83 37.26 23.06 -3.23
N ASN A 84 37.77 22.06 -3.96
CA ASN A 84 37.03 21.44 -5.07
C ASN A 84 35.86 20.59 -4.56
N LEU A 85 36.04 19.84 -3.48
CA LEU A 85 34.97 19.05 -2.86
C LEU A 85 33.87 19.95 -2.28
N GLU A 86 34.23 21.05 -1.63
CA GLU A 86 33.27 22.02 -1.09
C GLU A 86 32.42 22.62 -2.21
N LYS A 87 33.02 22.93 -3.37
CA LYS A 87 32.30 23.40 -4.56
C LYS A 87 31.31 22.37 -5.11
N ILE A 88 31.70 21.08 -5.17
CA ILE A 88 30.80 20.04 -5.71
C ILE A 88 29.63 19.78 -4.74
N LEU A 89 29.90 19.79 -3.43
CA LEU A 89 28.85 19.66 -2.42
C LEU A 89 27.87 20.85 -2.43
N ASP A 90 28.37 22.07 -2.62
CA ASP A 90 27.56 23.28 -2.76
C ASP A 90 26.73 23.26 -4.05
N GLU A 91 27.28 22.77 -5.15
CA GLU A 91 26.58 22.60 -6.43
C GLU A 91 25.45 21.57 -6.32
N LEU A 92 25.73 20.40 -5.73
CA LEU A 92 24.72 19.36 -5.45
C LEU A 92 23.65 19.85 -4.47
N ALA A 93 24.00 20.69 -3.48
CA ALA A 93 23.02 21.28 -2.56
C ALA A 93 22.11 22.30 -3.27
N THR A 94 22.68 23.08 -4.18
CA THR A 94 21.92 24.02 -5.02
C THR A 94 20.97 23.27 -5.96
N GLU A 95 21.43 22.19 -6.57
CA GLU A 95 20.62 21.32 -7.43
C GLU A 95 19.50 20.64 -6.63
N ALA A 96 19.79 20.09 -5.45
CA ALA A 96 18.79 19.50 -4.56
C ALA A 96 17.70 20.48 -4.16
N ASN A 97 18.07 21.72 -3.83
CA ASN A 97 17.10 22.77 -3.47
C ASN A 97 16.23 23.17 -4.68
N LYS A 98 16.80 23.25 -5.87
CA LYS A 98 16.07 23.55 -7.11
C LYS A 98 15.08 22.43 -7.48
N THR A 99 15.52 21.18 -7.40
CA THR A 99 14.67 20.00 -7.65
C THR A 99 13.57 19.88 -6.58
N SER A 100 13.87 20.22 -5.32
CA SER A 100 12.86 20.28 -4.25
C SER A 100 11.82 21.36 -4.51
N ALA A 101 12.23 22.56 -4.91
CA ALA A 101 11.30 23.64 -5.21
C ALA A 101 10.38 23.31 -6.41
N ARG A 102 10.93 22.65 -7.43
CA ARG A 102 10.15 22.17 -8.58
C ARG A 102 9.20 21.03 -8.18
N LEU A 103 9.62 20.14 -7.28
CA LEU A 103 8.76 19.10 -6.73
C LEU A 103 7.60 19.70 -5.93
N ASP A 104 7.85 20.74 -5.13
CA ASP A 104 6.81 21.46 -4.39
C ASP A 104 5.83 22.15 -5.34
N GLU A 105 6.31 22.73 -6.45
CA GLU A 105 5.48 23.34 -7.49
C GLU A 105 4.60 22.30 -8.21
N VAL A 106 5.17 21.17 -8.62
CA VAL A 106 4.43 20.07 -9.26
C VAL A 106 3.40 19.48 -8.31
N ASN A 107 3.74 19.34 -7.01
CA ASN A 107 2.80 18.88 -5.99
C ASN A 107 1.63 19.86 -5.79
N ALA A 108 1.89 21.17 -5.83
CA ALA A 108 0.84 22.18 -5.77
C ALA A 108 -0.08 22.12 -7.01
N GLN A 109 0.50 22.04 -8.22
CA GLN A 109 -0.26 21.89 -9.46
C GLN A 109 -1.09 20.60 -9.48
N PHE A 110 -0.54 19.51 -8.97
CA PHE A 110 -1.25 18.23 -8.84
C PHE A 110 -2.42 18.34 -7.85
N ALA A 111 -2.22 19.01 -6.72
CA ALA A 111 -3.28 19.26 -5.74
C ALA A 111 -4.41 20.13 -6.32
N ASP A 112 -4.07 21.18 -7.07
CA ASP A 112 -5.02 22.07 -7.73
C ASP A 112 -5.80 21.34 -8.83
N ASN A 113 -5.11 20.55 -9.67
CA ASN A 113 -5.74 19.72 -10.70
C ASN A 113 -6.73 18.72 -10.05
N LYS A 114 -6.31 18.05 -8.99
CA LYS A 114 -7.16 17.11 -8.23
C LYS A 114 -8.36 17.80 -7.59
N ALA A 115 -8.19 19.00 -7.02
CA ALA A 115 -9.30 19.77 -6.45
C ALA A 115 -10.32 20.14 -7.53
N ALA A 116 -9.85 20.63 -8.69
CA ALA A 116 -10.70 20.95 -9.84
C ALA A 116 -11.42 19.70 -10.38
N ARG A 117 -10.74 18.55 -10.42
CA ARG A 117 -11.33 17.28 -10.85
C ARG A 117 -12.41 16.81 -9.89
N ASN A 118 -12.16 16.88 -8.59
CA ASN A 118 -13.13 16.51 -7.55
C ASN A 118 -14.38 17.39 -7.60
N GLU A 119 -14.22 18.71 -7.74
CA GLU A 119 -15.34 19.65 -7.88
C GLU A 119 -16.21 19.29 -9.11
N LYS A 120 -15.57 19.01 -10.25
CA LYS A 120 -16.28 18.60 -11.47
C LYS A 120 -16.92 17.22 -11.33
N GLN A 121 -16.28 16.27 -10.65
CA GLN A 121 -16.85 14.95 -10.36
C GLN A 121 -18.06 15.03 -9.43
N GLU A 122 -18.06 15.93 -8.44
CA GLU A 122 -19.22 16.21 -7.61
C GLU A 122 -20.37 16.80 -8.44
N ALA A 123 -20.08 17.75 -9.33
CA ALA A 123 -21.07 18.29 -10.27
C ALA A 123 -21.60 17.22 -11.24
N LEU A 124 -20.72 16.36 -11.77
CA LEU A 124 -21.10 15.24 -12.64
C LEU A 124 -21.97 14.21 -11.88
N MET A 125 -21.65 13.92 -10.62
CA MET A 125 -22.46 13.05 -9.76
C MET A 125 -23.87 13.62 -9.57
N GLN A 126 -24.00 14.94 -9.43
CA GLN A 126 -25.31 15.60 -9.37
C GLN A 126 -26.10 15.42 -10.67
N LEU A 127 -25.47 15.61 -11.83
CA LEU A 127 -26.11 15.44 -13.13
C LEU A 127 -26.46 13.98 -13.45
N ASN A 128 -25.58 13.02 -13.13
CA ASN A 128 -25.87 11.59 -13.26
C ASN A 128 -27.06 11.18 -12.37
N THR A 129 -27.13 11.76 -11.17
CA THR A 129 -28.29 11.56 -10.29
C THR A 129 -29.58 12.13 -10.91
N LYS A 130 -29.52 13.28 -11.59
CA LYS A 130 -30.66 13.87 -12.33
C LYS A 130 -31.10 13.03 -13.54
N GLU A 131 -30.17 12.46 -14.29
CA GLU A 131 -30.47 11.59 -15.44
C GLU A 131 -31.16 10.30 -15.01
N GLU A 132 -30.63 9.62 -14.00
CA GLU A 132 -31.27 8.43 -13.44
C GLU A 132 -32.65 8.72 -12.82
N LEU A 133 -32.96 9.99 -12.53
CA LEU A 133 -34.27 10.45 -12.08
C LEU A 133 -35.22 10.82 -13.24
N GLY A 134 -34.75 10.82 -14.48
CA GLY A 134 -35.51 11.29 -15.65
C GLY A 134 -35.80 12.80 -15.61
N GLU A 135 -35.08 13.55 -14.79
CA GLU A 135 -35.26 15.00 -14.59
C GLU A 135 -34.20 15.83 -15.33
N LEU A 136 -33.35 15.20 -16.14
CA LEU A 136 -32.28 15.87 -16.88
C LEU A 136 -32.87 16.66 -18.05
N THR A 137 -32.60 17.97 -18.07
CA THR A 137 -32.94 18.81 -19.22
C THR A 137 -31.93 18.64 -20.36
N GLU A 138 -32.28 19.04 -21.59
CA GLU A 138 -31.34 18.98 -22.73
C GLU A 138 -30.09 19.85 -22.50
N GLU A 139 -30.22 20.97 -21.79
CA GLU A 139 -29.08 21.82 -21.40
C GLU A 139 -28.17 21.13 -20.39
N GLU A 140 -28.73 20.41 -19.41
CA GLU A 140 -27.98 19.66 -18.40
C GLU A 140 -27.28 18.42 -18.98
N LEU A 141 -27.84 17.82 -20.03
CA LEU A 141 -27.19 16.75 -20.79
C LEU A 141 -25.93 17.26 -21.51
N ALA A 142 -26.01 18.44 -22.12
CA ALA A 142 -24.85 19.09 -22.73
C ALA A 142 -23.80 19.47 -21.67
N GLN A 143 -24.22 20.00 -20.51
CA GLN A 143 -23.32 20.29 -19.37
C GLN A 143 -22.64 19.03 -18.85
N ARG A 144 -23.35 17.90 -18.77
CA ARG A 144 -22.79 16.62 -18.35
C ARG A 144 -21.70 16.14 -19.31
N GLN A 145 -21.97 16.16 -20.61
CA GLN A 145 -20.98 15.77 -21.62
C GLN A 145 -19.74 16.68 -21.58
N ALA A 146 -19.93 17.98 -21.34
CA ALA A 146 -18.84 18.91 -21.14
C ALA A 146 -18.03 18.57 -19.87
N LEU A 147 -18.69 18.30 -18.74
CA LEU A 147 -18.03 17.90 -17.50
C LEU A 147 -17.28 16.56 -17.64
N GLU A 148 -17.84 15.57 -18.33
CA GLU A 148 -17.15 14.30 -18.62
C GLU A 148 -15.88 14.52 -19.46
N ALA A 149 -15.94 15.43 -20.45
CA ALA A 149 -14.77 15.78 -21.25
C ALA A 149 -13.71 16.55 -20.45
N GLU A 150 -14.12 17.51 -19.62
CA GLU A 150 -13.22 18.28 -18.75
C GLU A 150 -12.57 17.41 -17.67
N ILE A 151 -13.31 16.46 -17.06
CA ILE A 151 -12.75 15.49 -16.12
C ILE A 151 -11.70 14.63 -16.80
N LYS A 152 -11.95 14.17 -18.03
CA LYS A 152 -10.98 13.37 -18.79
C LYS A 152 -9.72 14.16 -19.14
N GLU A 153 -9.84 15.45 -19.41
CA GLU A 153 -8.70 16.34 -19.65
C GLU A 153 -7.89 16.56 -18.35
N LEU A 154 -8.59 16.77 -17.23
CA LEU A 154 -7.96 16.89 -15.92
C LEU A 154 -7.26 15.59 -15.50
N GLU A 155 -7.86 14.42 -15.76
CA GLU A 155 -7.24 13.10 -15.55
C GLU A 155 -5.94 12.96 -16.35
N ALA A 156 -5.96 13.28 -17.65
CA ALA A 156 -4.76 13.23 -18.47
C ALA A 156 -3.66 14.20 -17.98
N SER A 157 -4.05 15.41 -17.56
CA SER A 157 -3.12 16.37 -16.97
C SER A 157 -2.59 15.90 -15.60
N GLY A 158 -3.42 15.29 -14.77
CA GLY A 158 -3.03 14.68 -13.49
C GLY A 158 -2.03 13.55 -13.67
N ASP A 159 -2.24 12.68 -14.66
CA ASP A 159 -1.29 11.61 -15.00
C ASP A 159 0.08 12.17 -15.42
N THR A 160 0.11 13.25 -16.20
CA THR A 160 1.38 13.89 -16.59
C THR A 160 2.12 14.51 -15.40
N LEU A 161 1.38 15.16 -14.48
CA LEU A 161 1.94 15.74 -13.27
C LEU A 161 2.47 14.65 -12.32
N LEU A 162 1.78 13.51 -12.24
CA LEU A 162 2.23 12.35 -11.46
C LEU A 162 3.53 11.76 -12.01
N GLU A 163 3.65 11.62 -13.33
CA GLU A 163 4.90 11.17 -13.96
C GLU A 163 6.05 12.15 -13.70
N GLU A 164 5.79 13.46 -13.71
CA GLU A 164 6.79 14.48 -13.40
C GLU A 164 7.19 14.45 -11.92
N GLN A 165 6.23 14.30 -11.01
CA GLN A 165 6.48 14.15 -9.57
C GLN A 165 7.41 12.94 -9.31
N LEU A 166 7.10 11.78 -9.89
CA LEU A 166 7.91 10.56 -9.73
C LEU A 166 9.34 10.72 -10.25
N LYS A 167 9.52 11.47 -11.35
CA LYS A 167 10.86 11.77 -11.90
C LYS A 167 11.64 12.70 -10.98
N LEU A 168 11.03 13.77 -10.47
CA LEU A 168 11.68 14.72 -9.58
C LEU A 168 12.04 14.11 -8.22
N GLU A 169 11.19 13.22 -7.68
CA GLU A 169 11.51 12.47 -6.47
C GLU A 169 12.69 11.51 -6.66
N ALA A 170 12.76 10.85 -7.81
CA ALA A 170 13.90 10.00 -8.18
C ALA A 170 15.19 10.82 -8.33
N GLU A 171 15.12 11.95 -9.03
CA GLU A 171 16.25 12.88 -9.23
C GLU A 171 16.76 13.44 -7.89
N LEU A 172 15.86 13.88 -7.00
CA LEU A 172 16.20 14.37 -5.67
C LEU A 172 16.83 13.28 -4.78
N LYS A 173 16.41 12.02 -4.95
CA LYS A 173 17.00 10.86 -4.28
C LYS A 173 18.40 10.56 -4.81
N ASP A 174 18.63 10.70 -6.12
CA ASP A 174 19.95 10.51 -6.74
C ASP A 174 20.91 11.65 -6.38
N ILE A 175 20.47 12.90 -6.35
CA ILE A 175 21.29 14.05 -5.89
C ILE A 175 21.71 13.85 -4.43
N ARG A 176 20.78 13.46 -3.54
CA ARG A 176 21.08 13.14 -2.13
C ARG A 176 22.04 11.95 -1.98
N LYS A 177 21.94 10.96 -2.87
CA LYS A 177 22.85 9.82 -2.92
C LYS A 177 24.25 10.25 -3.34
N ASN A 178 24.37 11.15 -4.33
CA ASN A 178 25.64 11.68 -4.80
C ASN A 178 26.33 12.56 -3.74
N GLN A 179 25.57 13.40 -3.04
CA GLN A 179 26.06 14.13 -1.86
C GLN A 179 26.62 13.19 -0.79
N TRP A 180 25.99 12.03 -0.62
CA TRP A 180 26.41 11.04 0.37
C TRP A 180 27.62 10.21 -0.10
N SER A 181 27.75 9.93 -1.40
CA SER A 181 28.93 9.24 -1.94
C SER A 181 30.18 10.10 -1.93
N GLU A 182 30.09 11.40 -2.24
CA GLU A 182 31.24 12.31 -2.13
C GLU A 182 31.69 12.52 -0.68
N LYS A 183 30.73 12.58 0.26
CA LYS A 183 31.02 12.53 1.69
C LYS A 183 31.57 11.18 2.17
N LYS A 184 31.38 10.11 1.39
CA LYS A 184 31.89 8.77 1.69
C LYS A 184 33.29 8.55 1.10
N GLU A 185 33.61 9.12 -0.06
CA GLU A 185 34.97 9.07 -0.63
C GLU A 185 36.00 9.70 0.32
N THR A 186 35.67 10.82 0.95
CA THR A 186 36.45 11.41 2.06
C THR A 186 36.62 10.49 3.29
N PHE A 187 35.74 9.50 3.45
CA PHE A 187 35.76 8.54 4.55
C PHE A 187 36.47 7.23 4.16
N THR A 188 36.46 6.85 2.87
CA THR A 188 37.05 5.60 2.35
C THR A 188 38.53 5.70 2.00
N ASP A 189 39.08 6.90 1.76
CA ASP A 189 40.54 7.10 1.65
C ASP A 189 41.32 6.72 2.92
N LYS A 190 40.60 6.41 4.01
CA LYS A 190 41.19 5.93 5.27
C LYS A 190 41.13 4.41 5.48
N PHE A 191 40.46 3.61 4.63
CA PHE A 191 40.36 2.15 4.86
C PHE A 191 39.90 1.35 3.62
N GLU A 192 40.75 0.43 3.12
CA GLU A 192 40.44 -0.48 1.99
C GLU A 192 39.79 -1.80 2.46
N LEU A 193 38.91 -2.40 1.64
CA LEU A 193 38.25 -3.70 1.89
C LEU A 193 38.36 -4.65 0.66
N PRO A 194 38.41 -6.00 0.85
CA PRO A 194 38.97 -6.96 -0.12
C PRO A 194 37.96 -7.73 -1.03
N ASP A 195 38.54 -8.43 -2.02
CA ASP A 195 37.98 -9.07 -3.23
C ASP A 195 36.88 -10.16 -3.08
N ASP A 196 36.45 -10.56 -1.88
CA ASP A 196 35.47 -11.66 -1.66
C ASP A 196 34.04 -11.35 -2.16
N TRP A 197 33.76 -10.11 -2.59
CA TRP A 197 32.45 -9.67 -3.05
C TRP A 197 32.06 -10.17 -4.45
N LYS A 198 33.01 -10.71 -5.22
CA LYS A 198 32.80 -10.99 -6.65
C LYS A 198 32.18 -12.37 -6.93
N ASP A 199 32.50 -13.36 -6.12
CA ASP A 199 32.10 -14.76 -6.36
C ASP A 199 30.68 -15.09 -5.84
N GLN A 200 30.12 -14.25 -4.97
CA GLN A 200 28.80 -14.48 -4.34
C GLN A 200 27.60 -14.08 -5.23
N ALA A 201 27.86 -13.37 -6.34
CA ALA A 201 26.84 -12.84 -7.24
C ALA A 201 26.32 -13.88 -8.26
N THR A 202 27.05 -14.97 -8.51
CA THR A 202 26.69 -15.94 -9.56
C THR A 202 25.79 -17.07 -9.03
N ASP A 203 25.91 -17.41 -7.75
CA ASP A 203 25.07 -18.44 -7.10
C ASP A 203 23.67 -17.94 -6.72
N THR A 204 23.48 -16.62 -6.62
CA THR A 204 22.20 -16.00 -6.21
C THR A 204 21.18 -15.93 -7.34
N LEU A 205 21.60 -16.00 -8.61
CA LEU A 205 20.68 -15.89 -9.75
C LEU A 205 20.01 -17.24 -10.08
N ASN A 206 20.71 -18.36 -9.85
CA ASN A 206 20.17 -19.71 -10.09
C ASN A 206 19.16 -20.15 -9.02
N GLN A 207 19.26 -19.65 -7.79
CA GLN A 207 18.34 -20.01 -6.69
C GLN A 207 17.02 -19.22 -6.69
N VAL A 208 16.93 -18.14 -7.47
CA VAL A 208 15.74 -17.28 -7.55
C VAL A 208 14.72 -17.79 -8.58
N GLY A 209 15.13 -18.63 -9.54
CA GLY A 209 14.24 -19.18 -10.58
C GLY A 209 13.26 -20.27 -10.09
N GLU A 210 13.66 -21.13 -9.16
CA GLU A 210 12.87 -22.33 -8.82
C GLU A 210 11.78 -22.10 -7.74
N LYS A 211 11.84 -21.02 -6.95
CA LYS A 211 10.90 -20.78 -5.83
C LYS A 211 9.82 -19.72 -6.11
N MET A 212 9.77 -19.18 -7.33
CA MET A 212 8.81 -18.14 -7.75
C MET A 212 7.69 -18.70 -8.63
N SER A 213 7.35 -19.98 -8.54
CA SER A 213 6.30 -20.62 -9.36
C SER A 213 4.93 -20.71 -8.66
N GLU A 214 4.88 -20.90 -7.34
CA GLU A 214 3.61 -21.23 -6.65
C GLU A 214 2.74 -20.02 -6.23
N ALA A 215 3.28 -18.79 -6.17
CA ALA A 215 2.56 -17.60 -5.70
C ALA A 215 2.10 -16.62 -6.81
N GLY A 216 2.30 -16.95 -8.09
CA GLY A 216 2.11 -16.00 -9.21
C GLY A 216 0.72 -15.95 -9.85
N SER A 217 -0.13 -16.96 -9.65
CA SER A 217 -1.37 -17.12 -10.46
C SER A 217 -2.55 -16.26 -10.01
N GLN A 218 -2.58 -15.81 -8.75
CA GLN A 218 -3.67 -15.02 -8.16
C GLN A 218 -3.41 -13.51 -8.20
N LEU A 219 -2.14 -13.08 -8.07
CA LEU A 219 -1.72 -11.68 -8.15
C LEU A 219 -1.92 -11.08 -9.55
N GLY A 220 -1.65 -11.82 -10.62
CA GLY A 220 -1.73 -11.30 -11.99
C GLY A 220 -3.14 -10.95 -12.48
N LYS A 221 -4.18 -11.63 -11.95
CA LYS A 221 -5.58 -11.34 -12.29
C LYS A 221 -6.14 -10.15 -11.51
N PHE A 222 -5.63 -9.93 -10.30
CA PHE A 222 -5.97 -8.78 -9.46
C PHE A 222 -5.28 -7.51 -9.98
N LEU A 223 -3.96 -7.55 -10.22
CA LEU A 223 -3.16 -6.42 -10.73
C LEU A 223 -3.70 -5.87 -12.06
N LYS A 224 -4.14 -6.74 -12.97
CA LYS A 224 -4.63 -6.34 -14.30
C LYS A 224 -6.04 -5.72 -14.25
N LYS A 225 -6.84 -6.03 -13.23
CA LYS A 225 -8.14 -5.38 -12.98
C LYS A 225 -8.01 -4.08 -12.19
N THR A 226 -7.00 -3.95 -11.33
CA THR A 226 -6.77 -2.74 -10.51
C THR A 226 -5.92 -1.67 -11.18
N PHE A 227 -5.04 -2.01 -12.13
CA PHE A 227 -4.31 -1.00 -12.92
C PHE A 227 -5.23 -0.09 -13.76
N GLN A 228 -6.47 -0.51 -14.03
CA GLN A 228 -7.48 0.30 -14.72
C GLN A 228 -8.29 1.20 -13.79
N THR A 229 -8.07 1.16 -12.47
CA THR A 229 -8.90 1.87 -11.48
C THR A 229 -8.09 2.68 -10.47
N VAL A 230 -6.76 2.52 -10.44
CA VAL A 230 -5.90 3.12 -9.39
C VAL A 230 -4.82 3.97 -10.04
N SER A 231 -5.21 5.13 -10.56
CA SER A 231 -4.37 6.33 -10.57
C SER A 231 -5.08 7.33 -9.67
N GLU A 232 -4.35 8.00 -8.80
CA GLU A 232 -4.83 8.89 -7.73
C GLU A 232 -5.25 8.24 -6.41
N THR A 233 -4.32 8.10 -5.48
CA THR A 233 -4.35 8.91 -4.24
C THR A 233 -3.05 8.71 -3.45
N VAL A 234 -2.20 9.73 -3.43
CA VAL A 234 -1.34 10.00 -2.27
C VAL A 234 -1.62 11.42 -1.80
N ASN A 235 -2.06 11.50 -0.56
CA ASN A 235 -1.60 12.39 0.50
C ASN A 235 -2.77 12.91 1.33
N ASP A 236 -2.69 12.59 2.62
CA ASP A 236 -3.63 12.88 3.67
C ASP A 236 -3.59 14.37 4.04
N ASN A 237 -4.77 14.94 4.25
CA ASN A 237 -5.13 15.82 5.37
C ASN A 237 -6.38 16.62 4.99
N MET A 238 -7.55 16.02 5.23
CA MET A 238 -8.74 16.80 5.54
C MET A 238 -9.37 16.16 6.76
N GLU A 239 -9.33 16.87 7.88
CA GLU A 239 -10.20 16.62 9.01
C GLU A 239 -11.63 16.92 8.57
N TRP A 240 -12.47 15.89 8.42
CA TRP A 240 -13.89 16.07 8.15
C TRP A 240 -14.59 16.42 9.46
N LYS A 241 -14.49 17.69 9.88
CA LYS A 241 -15.46 18.25 10.83
C LYS A 241 -16.81 18.37 10.13
N ASP A 242 -17.76 17.54 10.57
CA ASP A 242 -19.21 17.64 10.37
C ASP A 242 -19.66 18.33 9.07
N VAL A 243 -19.41 17.69 7.92
CA VAL A 243 -20.00 18.12 6.66
C VAL A 243 -21.44 17.63 6.60
N SER A 244 -22.37 18.50 6.98
CA SER A 244 -23.75 18.38 6.52
C SER A 244 -23.75 18.58 5.00
N LEU A 245 -23.61 17.48 4.24
CA LEU A 245 -23.73 17.47 2.79
C LEU A 245 -25.15 17.95 2.43
N ARG A 246 -25.32 19.26 2.22
CA ARG A 246 -26.47 19.83 1.52
C ARG A 246 -26.09 19.80 0.05
N VAL A 247 -26.59 18.82 -0.69
CA VAL A 247 -26.47 18.82 -2.15
C VAL A 247 -27.41 19.92 -2.68
N PRO A 248 -26.90 21.06 -3.17
CA PRO A 248 -27.76 22.16 -3.61
C PRO A 248 -28.63 21.67 -4.79
N GLY A 249 -29.94 21.91 -4.71
CA GLY A 249 -30.88 21.54 -5.80
C GLY A 249 -31.52 20.15 -5.71
N ILE A 250 -31.19 19.32 -4.71
CA ILE A 250 -31.87 18.02 -4.49
C ILE A 250 -32.75 18.09 -3.25
N ALA A 251 -34.05 17.82 -3.41
CA ALA A 251 -34.98 17.71 -2.29
C ALA A 251 -34.46 16.65 -1.29
N THR A 252 -34.27 17.02 -0.04
CA THR A 252 -33.76 16.13 1.00
C THR A 252 -34.82 15.97 2.08
N THR A 253 -35.21 14.74 2.34
CA THR A 253 -36.18 14.42 3.40
C THR A 253 -35.47 13.66 4.51
N LYS A 254 -35.76 13.99 5.77
CA LYS A 254 -35.14 13.35 6.93
C LYS A 254 -36.23 12.85 7.86
N PHE A 255 -36.03 11.66 8.42
CA PHE A 255 -36.88 11.14 9.48
C PHE A 255 -36.06 10.21 10.39
N GLU A 256 -36.59 9.97 11.58
CA GLU A 256 -36.05 8.98 12.50
C GLU A 256 -37.09 7.87 12.67
N HIS A 257 -36.62 6.64 12.81
CA HIS A 257 -37.47 5.48 13.07
C HIS A 257 -36.78 4.54 14.04
N GLU A 258 -37.57 3.93 14.91
CA GLU A 258 -37.11 2.90 15.84
C GLU A 258 -37.72 1.56 15.42
N PHE A 259 -36.86 0.61 15.05
CA PHE A 259 -37.28 -0.77 14.86
C PHE A 259 -37.15 -1.50 16.19
N TYR A 260 -38.19 -2.22 16.58
CA TYR A 260 -38.20 -3.00 17.82
C TYR A 260 -38.68 -4.42 17.53
N TYR A 261 -37.89 -5.40 17.96
CA TYR A 261 -38.16 -6.82 17.78
C TYR A 261 -38.08 -7.51 19.14
N GLU A 262 -39.20 -8.10 19.55
CA GLU A 262 -39.32 -8.82 20.83
C GLU A 262 -38.54 -10.13 20.78
N ALA A 263 -37.50 -10.23 21.61
CA ALA A 263 -36.68 -11.41 21.85
C ALA A 263 -36.38 -12.33 20.63
N PRO A 264 -35.88 -11.81 19.49
CA PRO A 264 -35.58 -12.66 18.32
C PRO A 264 -34.47 -13.66 18.66
N ALA A 265 -34.65 -14.94 18.28
CA ALA A 265 -33.66 -15.98 18.49
C ALA A 265 -32.43 -15.90 17.56
N ALA A 266 -32.50 -15.07 16.51
CA ALA A 266 -31.52 -14.98 15.43
C ALA A 266 -30.07 -14.83 15.89
N SER A 267 -29.20 -15.74 15.46
CA SER A 267 -27.77 -15.71 15.73
C SER A 267 -26.95 -15.15 14.57
N ILE A 268 -27.58 -14.83 13.44
CA ILE A 268 -26.94 -14.28 12.23
C ILE A 268 -27.30 -12.80 12.09
N LEU A 269 -26.27 -11.95 11.95
CA LEU A 269 -26.41 -10.53 11.63
C LEU A 269 -25.90 -10.28 10.20
N ASP A 270 -26.71 -9.68 9.34
CA ASP A 270 -26.28 -9.28 7.99
C ASP A 270 -26.71 -7.83 7.71
N ILE A 271 -25.74 -6.92 7.77
CA ILE A 271 -25.96 -5.48 7.66
C ILE A 271 -25.20 -4.98 6.44
N LYS A 272 -25.93 -4.36 5.51
CA LYS A 272 -25.35 -3.72 4.33
C LYS A 272 -25.96 -2.35 4.15
N ALA A 273 -25.13 -1.31 4.05
CA ALA A 273 -25.60 0.03 3.71
C ALA A 273 -24.68 0.72 2.71
N ALA A 274 -25.28 1.41 1.75
CA ALA A 274 -24.54 2.21 0.78
C ALA A 274 -23.96 3.47 1.43
N ASN A 275 -24.74 4.17 2.26
CA ASN A 275 -24.26 5.34 2.97
C ASN A 275 -24.79 5.37 4.41
N GLY A 276 -23.95 5.84 5.32
CA GLY A 276 -24.29 6.07 6.73
C GLY A 276 -23.49 5.17 7.66
N ASN A 277 -23.48 5.54 8.93
CA ASN A 277 -22.71 4.84 9.95
C ASN A 277 -23.49 3.66 10.52
N VAL A 278 -22.80 2.60 10.91
CA VAL A 278 -23.38 1.46 11.65
C VAL A 278 -22.66 1.32 12.98
N THR A 279 -23.43 1.33 14.07
CA THR A 279 -22.92 1.10 15.43
C THR A 279 -23.60 -0.12 16.03
N LEU A 280 -22.83 -1.11 16.47
CA LEU A 280 -23.32 -2.26 17.21
C LEU A 280 -23.01 -2.10 18.69
N LYS A 281 -24.06 -2.12 19.51
CA LYS A 281 -24.00 -2.09 20.97
C LYS A 281 -24.70 -3.31 21.54
N THR A 282 -24.31 -3.72 22.73
CA THR A 282 -25.08 -4.68 23.52
C THR A 282 -25.80 -3.99 24.68
N TRP A 283 -26.92 -4.57 25.12
CA TRP A 283 -27.75 -4.02 26.21
C TRP A 283 -28.35 -5.13 27.09
N ASP A 284 -28.88 -4.74 28.26
CA ASP A 284 -29.49 -5.64 29.23
C ASP A 284 -30.97 -5.94 28.89
N SER A 285 -31.22 -6.34 27.65
CA SER A 285 -32.52 -6.86 27.19
C SER A 285 -32.31 -8.02 26.23
N ASN A 286 -33.28 -8.93 26.17
CA ASN A 286 -33.32 -10.00 25.16
C ASN A 286 -33.86 -9.50 23.82
N ASP A 287 -34.43 -8.30 23.79
CA ASP A 287 -34.98 -7.69 22.58
C ASP A 287 -33.88 -7.11 21.69
N VAL A 288 -34.23 -6.84 20.43
CA VAL A 288 -33.38 -6.08 19.51
C VAL A 288 -34.05 -4.76 19.21
N LYS A 289 -33.32 -3.66 19.42
CA LYS A 289 -33.75 -2.32 19.04
C LYS A 289 -32.77 -1.74 18.03
N VAL A 290 -33.29 -1.07 17.00
CA VAL A 290 -32.47 -0.34 16.02
C VAL A 290 -32.97 1.09 15.90
N GLU A 291 -32.14 2.04 16.32
CA GLU A 291 -32.39 3.46 16.12
C GLU A 291 -31.83 3.85 14.74
N ALA A 292 -32.72 4.28 13.84
CA ALA A 292 -32.38 4.61 12.46
C ALA A 292 -32.62 6.10 12.19
N LYS A 293 -31.55 6.83 11.84
CA LYS A 293 -31.63 8.21 11.34
C LYS A 293 -31.45 8.18 9.83
N ILE A 294 -32.55 8.42 9.12
CA ILE A 294 -32.60 8.26 7.66
C ILE A 294 -32.62 9.62 6.99
N LYS A 295 -31.79 9.76 5.95
CA LYS A 295 -31.85 10.86 4.99
C LYS A 295 -32.08 10.29 3.60
N LEU A 296 -33.15 10.73 2.96
CA LEU A 296 -33.47 10.36 1.59
C LEU A 296 -33.17 11.54 0.67
N TYR A 297 -32.44 11.26 -0.42
CA TYR A 297 -32.11 12.24 -1.45
C TYR A 297 -33.02 12.03 -2.67
N GLY A 298 -33.69 13.10 -3.10
CA GLY A 298 -34.61 13.11 -4.24
C GLY A 298 -36.05 13.46 -3.84
N LYS A 299 -36.89 13.72 -4.83
CA LYS A 299 -38.33 13.91 -4.61
C LYS A 299 -38.97 12.59 -4.23
N MET A 300 -39.85 12.62 -3.25
CA MET A 300 -40.62 11.47 -2.81
C MET A 300 -42.07 11.66 -3.26
N GLY A 301 -42.65 10.63 -3.87
CA GLY A 301 -44.09 10.58 -4.19
C GLY A 301 -44.94 9.97 -3.06
N ALA A 302 -44.30 9.29 -2.13
CA ALA A 302 -44.89 8.61 -0.97
C ALA A 302 -44.38 9.21 0.35
N GLU A 303 -44.96 8.79 1.47
CA GLU A 303 -44.50 9.18 2.81
C GLU A 303 -43.04 8.72 3.06
N PRO A 304 -42.24 9.46 3.86
CA PRO A 304 -40.79 9.23 3.95
C PRO A 304 -40.41 7.81 4.37
N PHE A 305 -41.15 7.21 5.29
CA PHE A 305 -40.90 5.84 5.76
C PHE A 305 -41.24 4.78 4.71
N GLU A 306 -42.32 4.97 3.95
CA GLU A 306 -42.70 4.08 2.86
C GLU A 306 -41.66 4.12 1.74
N ALA A 307 -41.21 5.33 1.37
CA ALA A 307 -40.14 5.49 0.39
C ALA A 307 -38.81 4.84 0.83
N PHE A 308 -38.49 4.87 2.12
CA PHE A 308 -37.34 4.13 2.66
C PHE A 308 -37.55 2.61 2.59
N SER A 309 -38.74 2.14 2.96
CA SER A 309 -39.11 0.71 2.97
C SER A 309 -39.04 0.11 1.56
N GLU A 310 -39.46 0.84 0.52
CA GLU A 310 -39.32 0.40 -0.89
C GLU A 310 -37.87 0.27 -1.35
N ARG A 311 -36.94 0.96 -0.69
CA ARG A 311 -35.51 1.05 -1.08
C ARG A 311 -34.59 0.25 -0.17
N SER A 312 -35.17 -0.48 0.77
CA SER A 312 -34.49 -1.33 1.74
C SER A 312 -35.15 -2.70 1.78
N GLN A 313 -34.38 -3.72 2.18
CA GLN A 313 -34.89 -5.04 2.52
C GLN A 313 -34.47 -5.29 3.96
N ILE A 314 -35.45 -5.22 4.86
CA ILE A 314 -35.26 -5.46 6.28
C ILE A 314 -36.06 -6.69 6.64
N GLU A 315 -35.37 -7.71 7.15
CA GLU A 315 -35.99 -8.96 7.57
C GLU A 315 -35.38 -9.37 8.90
N VAL A 316 -36.26 -9.56 9.90
CA VAL A 316 -35.88 -10.10 11.21
C VAL A 316 -36.80 -11.27 11.50
N ASN A 317 -36.22 -12.46 11.61
CA ASN A 317 -36.92 -13.70 11.89
C ASN A 317 -36.17 -14.50 12.98
N GLU A 318 -36.48 -15.80 13.13
CA GLU A 318 -35.84 -16.66 14.13
C GLU A 318 -34.37 -16.98 13.81
N ASP A 319 -33.94 -16.84 12.55
CA ASP A 319 -32.60 -17.23 12.07
C ASP A 319 -31.67 -16.01 11.91
N HIS A 320 -32.14 -14.95 11.24
CA HIS A 320 -31.33 -13.80 10.86
C HIS A 320 -31.96 -12.44 11.17
N ILE A 321 -31.10 -11.47 11.50
CA ILE A 321 -31.38 -10.04 11.53
C ILE A 321 -30.67 -9.42 10.33
N SER A 322 -31.43 -9.10 9.27
CA SER A 322 -30.90 -8.57 8.01
C SER A 322 -31.39 -7.17 7.72
N PHE A 323 -30.45 -6.24 7.50
CA PHE A 323 -30.71 -4.86 7.10
C PHE A 323 -29.92 -4.56 5.81
N GLN A 324 -30.59 -4.67 4.67
CA GLN A 324 -30.00 -4.44 3.35
C GLN A 324 -30.50 -3.10 2.77
N ILE A 325 -29.64 -2.09 2.78
CA ILE A 325 -29.90 -0.73 2.30
C ILE A 325 -28.87 -0.37 1.20
N PRO A 326 -28.88 -1.07 0.04
CA PRO A 326 -27.88 -0.90 -1.01
C PRO A 326 -28.09 0.38 -1.84
N ASN A 327 -29.22 1.09 -1.65
CA ASN A 327 -29.56 2.25 -2.46
C ASN A 327 -28.72 3.47 -2.07
N LYS A 328 -27.90 3.98 -3.01
CA LYS A 328 -27.01 5.14 -2.81
C LYS A 328 -27.75 6.47 -2.55
N ARG A 329 -29.06 6.54 -2.79
CA ARG A 329 -29.91 7.71 -2.46
C ARG A 329 -30.44 7.68 -1.03
N VAL A 330 -30.15 6.63 -0.29
CA VAL A 330 -30.46 6.51 1.13
C VAL A 330 -29.16 6.65 1.92
N ARG A 331 -29.17 7.54 2.91
CA ARG A 331 -28.20 7.52 4.00
C ARG A 331 -28.91 7.04 5.25
N ALA A 332 -28.42 5.95 5.83
CA ALA A 332 -28.96 5.32 7.02
C ALA A 332 -27.88 5.28 8.11
N ASP A 333 -27.97 6.17 9.09
CA ASP A 333 -27.15 6.09 10.29
C ASP A 333 -27.91 5.17 11.29
N LEU A 334 -27.37 3.97 11.55
CA LEU A 334 -28.03 2.89 12.29
C LEU A 334 -27.28 2.60 13.60
N VAL A 335 -28.01 2.55 14.71
CA VAL A 335 -27.50 2.09 16.01
C VAL A 335 -28.29 0.88 16.45
N PHE A 336 -27.64 -0.28 16.48
CA PHE A 336 -28.20 -1.54 16.93
C PHE A 336 -27.92 -1.73 18.42
N TYR A 337 -28.96 -2.09 19.16
CA TYR A 337 -28.90 -2.55 20.53
C TYR A 337 -29.25 -4.04 20.54
N LEU A 338 -28.23 -4.87 20.77
CA LEU A 338 -28.26 -6.31 20.61
C LEU A 338 -28.23 -7.02 21.98
N PRO A 339 -28.95 -8.13 22.15
CA PRO A 339 -28.84 -8.96 23.35
C PRO A 339 -27.41 -9.43 23.62
N LYS A 340 -27.05 -9.53 24.90
CA LYS A 340 -25.79 -10.15 25.32
C LYS A 340 -25.86 -11.67 25.14
N ARG A 341 -25.36 -12.15 24.00
CA ARG A 341 -25.24 -13.57 23.65
C ARG A 341 -24.14 -13.79 22.62
N VAL A 342 -23.80 -15.06 22.39
CA VAL A 342 -22.88 -15.47 21.33
C VAL A 342 -23.64 -15.55 20.01
N TYR A 343 -23.24 -14.73 19.04
CA TYR A 343 -23.75 -14.79 17.67
C TYR A 343 -22.96 -15.83 16.86
N ASP A 344 -23.60 -16.51 15.91
CA ASP A 344 -22.90 -17.46 15.05
C ASP A 344 -22.13 -16.71 13.96
N HIS A 345 -22.75 -15.70 13.36
CA HIS A 345 -22.14 -14.94 12.27
C HIS A 345 -22.57 -13.48 12.28
N ALA A 346 -21.64 -12.55 12.06
CA ALA A 346 -21.96 -11.15 11.85
C ALA A 346 -21.23 -10.59 10.61
N ALA A 347 -21.99 -10.21 9.58
CA ALA A 347 -21.49 -9.56 8.37
C ALA A 347 -21.93 -8.10 8.33
N ILE A 348 -20.98 -7.17 8.22
CA ILE A 348 -21.26 -5.72 8.13
C ILE A 348 -20.52 -5.15 6.93
N LYS A 349 -21.25 -4.67 5.91
CA LYS A 349 -20.68 -4.20 4.64
C LYS A 349 -21.15 -2.79 4.30
N LEU A 350 -20.23 -1.83 4.40
CA LEU A 350 -20.49 -0.43 4.07
C LEU A 350 -19.73 0.00 2.81
N LEU A 351 -20.42 0.77 1.96
CA LEU A 351 -19.76 1.50 0.89
C LEU A 351 -19.19 2.83 1.41
N ASN A 352 -20.02 3.67 2.07
CA ASN A 352 -19.59 4.94 2.64
C ASN A 352 -20.11 5.11 4.08
N GLY A 353 -19.21 5.14 5.06
CA GLY A 353 -19.57 5.32 6.46
C GLY A 353 -18.71 4.52 7.41
N ASN A 354 -18.76 4.86 8.70
CA ASN A 354 -17.96 4.21 9.72
C ASN A 354 -18.70 3.00 10.30
N ILE A 355 -17.93 1.95 10.61
CA ILE A 355 -18.39 0.80 11.38
C ILE A 355 -17.83 0.96 12.80
N MET A 356 -18.69 0.88 13.80
CA MET A 356 -18.31 0.86 15.22
C MET A 356 -18.91 -0.37 15.90
N ILE A 357 -18.08 -1.21 16.49
CA ILE A 357 -18.50 -2.32 17.35
C ILE A 357 -18.03 -1.97 18.77
N GLU A 358 -18.96 -1.59 19.64
CA GLU A 358 -18.62 -1.26 21.03
C GLU A 358 -18.30 -2.53 21.83
N THR A 359 -19.19 -3.52 21.75
CA THR A 359 -19.01 -4.82 22.40
C THR A 359 -19.81 -5.87 21.65
N LEU A 360 -19.17 -6.97 21.24
CA LEU A 360 -19.84 -8.10 20.59
C LEU A 360 -19.11 -9.42 20.88
N GLU A 361 -19.88 -10.49 21.02
CA GLU A 361 -19.38 -11.87 21.12
C GLU A 361 -19.98 -12.69 19.98
N ALA A 362 -19.13 -13.24 19.10
CA ALA A 362 -19.59 -14.02 17.95
C ALA A 362 -18.57 -15.08 17.55
N LYS A 363 -18.96 -16.12 16.81
CA LYS A 363 -17.97 -17.08 16.26
C LYS A 363 -17.23 -16.46 15.09
N ASP A 364 -17.96 -16.00 14.08
CA ASP A 364 -17.39 -15.43 12.86
C ASP A 364 -17.86 -13.99 12.64
N ILE A 365 -16.91 -13.08 12.40
CA ILE A 365 -17.19 -11.68 12.09
C ILE A 365 -16.51 -11.29 10.79
N TYR A 366 -17.29 -10.76 9.87
CA TYR A 366 -16.82 -10.20 8.61
C TYR A 366 -17.22 -8.74 8.52
N THR A 367 -16.24 -7.84 8.43
CA THR A 367 -16.48 -6.41 8.24
C THR A 367 -15.84 -5.93 6.95
N LYS A 368 -16.58 -5.14 6.18
CA LYS A 368 -16.09 -4.52 4.96
C LYS A 368 -16.45 -3.05 4.90
N SER A 369 -15.46 -2.20 4.67
CA SER A 369 -15.64 -0.77 4.44
C SER A 369 -14.89 -0.33 3.19
N THR A 370 -15.60 0.26 2.22
CA THR A 370 -14.93 0.90 1.08
C THR A 370 -14.40 2.28 1.46
N ASN A 371 -15.23 3.15 2.03
CA ASN A 371 -14.83 4.49 2.47
C ASN A 371 -15.34 4.77 3.88
N GLY A 372 -14.47 4.63 4.88
CA GLY A 372 -14.79 4.88 6.28
C GLY A 372 -13.98 4.03 7.23
N ASN A 373 -13.91 4.46 8.48
CA ASN A 373 -13.14 3.80 9.52
C ASN A 373 -13.89 2.61 10.10
N ILE A 374 -13.14 1.59 10.51
CA ILE A 374 -13.65 0.44 11.27
C ILE A 374 -13.05 0.51 12.66
N ILE A 375 -13.91 0.63 13.69
CA ILE A 375 -13.49 0.73 15.08
C ILE A 375 -14.15 -0.41 15.86
N VAL A 376 -13.33 -1.21 16.54
CA VAL A 376 -13.77 -2.29 17.41
C VAL A 376 -13.19 -2.07 18.79
N ASP A 377 -14.05 -1.76 19.76
CA ASP A 377 -13.63 -1.43 21.12
C ASP A 377 -13.38 -2.69 21.97
N GLN A 378 -14.32 -3.62 21.97
CA GLN A 378 -14.23 -4.90 22.68
C GLN A 378 -14.86 -6.01 21.83
N LEU A 379 -14.10 -7.08 21.56
CA LEU A 379 -14.59 -8.20 20.76
C LEU A 379 -14.18 -9.56 21.31
N THR A 380 -15.10 -10.52 21.34
CA THR A 380 -14.73 -11.93 21.55
C THR A 380 -15.16 -12.73 20.32
N ALA A 381 -14.19 -13.31 19.61
CA ALA A 381 -14.47 -14.05 18.39
C ALA A 381 -13.52 -15.22 18.10
N THR A 382 -14.01 -16.21 17.34
CA THR A 382 -13.14 -17.24 16.77
C THR A 382 -12.45 -16.71 15.53
N MET A 383 -13.19 -16.09 14.62
CA MET A 383 -12.66 -15.51 13.39
C MET A 383 -13.08 -14.04 13.27
N LEU A 384 -12.10 -13.16 13.05
CA LEU A 384 -12.31 -11.77 12.65
C LEU A 384 -11.68 -11.53 11.28
N GLU A 385 -12.51 -11.27 10.27
CA GLU A 385 -12.10 -10.85 8.95
C GLU A 385 -12.49 -9.38 8.71
N VAL A 386 -11.53 -8.57 8.29
CA VAL A 386 -11.70 -7.14 8.04
C VAL A 386 -11.16 -6.78 6.66
N GLU A 387 -12.02 -6.25 5.80
CA GLU A 387 -11.65 -5.70 4.49
C GLU A 387 -11.86 -4.18 4.44
N GLY A 388 -10.77 -3.42 4.31
CA GLY A 388 -10.78 -1.98 4.10
C GLY A 388 -10.34 -1.60 2.68
N VAL A 389 -10.80 -0.44 2.19
CA VAL A 389 -10.19 0.21 1.02
C VAL A 389 -9.60 1.56 1.42
N ASN A 390 -10.43 2.49 1.91
CA ASN A 390 -10.00 3.81 2.36
C ASN A 390 -10.52 4.08 3.77
N GLY A 391 -9.62 4.04 4.76
CA GLY A 391 -9.97 4.31 6.16
C GLY A 391 -9.05 3.60 7.14
N ASN A 392 -9.06 4.07 8.37
CA ASN A 392 -8.31 3.44 9.46
C ASN A 392 -9.10 2.26 10.03
N ILE A 393 -8.36 1.23 10.46
CA ILE A 393 -8.90 0.06 11.14
C ILE A 393 -8.28 0.04 12.53
N ASP A 394 -9.10 0.21 13.56
CA ASP A 394 -8.67 0.21 14.97
C ASP A 394 -9.37 -0.91 15.74
N ILE A 395 -8.66 -1.99 16.02
CA ILE A 395 -9.11 -3.10 16.88
C ILE A 395 -8.45 -2.95 18.24
N ARG A 396 -9.19 -2.48 19.24
CA ARG A 396 -8.60 -1.99 20.50
C ARG A 396 -8.42 -3.07 21.55
N ASN A 397 -9.46 -3.85 21.82
CA ASN A 397 -9.44 -4.90 22.84
C ASN A 397 -10.29 -6.10 22.40
N GLY A 398 -9.96 -7.28 22.93
CA GLY A 398 -10.73 -8.47 22.63
C GLY A 398 -9.97 -9.78 22.82
N ASN A 399 -10.72 -10.88 22.77
CA ASN A 399 -10.23 -12.25 22.70
C ASN A 399 -10.59 -12.86 21.35
N ILE A 400 -9.60 -12.89 20.45
CA ILE A 400 -9.79 -13.36 19.07
C ILE A 400 -8.91 -14.59 18.87
N LEU A 401 -9.41 -15.66 18.28
CA LEU A 401 -8.56 -16.81 17.94
C LEU A 401 -7.74 -16.50 16.67
N ASP A 402 -8.44 -16.24 15.56
CA ASP A 402 -7.87 -15.92 14.26
C ASP A 402 -8.34 -14.54 13.78
N SER A 403 -7.40 -13.69 13.35
CA SER A 403 -7.71 -12.39 12.77
C SER A 403 -6.99 -12.20 11.44
N ILE A 404 -7.76 -11.82 10.41
CA ILE A 404 -7.28 -11.49 9.07
C ILE A 404 -7.75 -10.07 8.75
N ILE A 405 -6.81 -9.16 8.51
CA ILE A 405 -7.08 -7.76 8.22
C ILE A 405 -6.39 -7.39 6.91
N GLU A 406 -7.19 -7.03 5.92
CA GLU A 406 -6.71 -6.57 4.62
C GLU A 406 -7.21 -5.17 4.34
N THR A 407 -6.32 -4.26 3.96
CA THR A 407 -6.73 -2.90 3.58
C THR A 407 -5.79 -2.28 2.55
N VAL A 408 -6.31 -1.34 1.77
CA VAL A 408 -5.52 -0.66 0.73
C VAL A 408 -4.87 0.59 1.28
N ASN A 409 -5.65 1.53 1.80
CA ASN A 409 -5.17 2.84 2.27
C ASN A 409 -5.65 3.13 3.68
N GLY A 410 -4.72 3.40 4.58
CA GLY A 410 -5.01 3.80 5.96
C GLY A 410 -3.99 3.26 6.95
N THR A 411 -4.28 3.43 8.25
CA THR A 411 -3.50 2.83 9.33
C THR A 411 -4.28 1.67 9.94
N VAL A 412 -3.61 0.54 10.16
CA VAL A 412 -4.15 -0.57 10.95
C VAL A 412 -3.54 -0.52 12.34
N THR A 413 -4.38 -0.35 13.37
CA THR A 413 -3.99 -0.47 14.77
C THR A 413 -4.66 -1.70 15.37
N PHE A 414 -3.86 -2.62 15.93
CA PHE A 414 -4.33 -3.81 16.61
C PHE A 414 -3.76 -3.88 18.03
N GLY A 415 -4.64 -3.91 19.02
CA GLY A 415 -4.32 -3.98 20.45
C GLY A 415 -5.09 -5.06 21.22
N ALA A 416 -5.85 -5.90 20.52
CA ALA A 416 -6.55 -7.06 21.08
C ALA A 416 -5.61 -8.27 21.24
N THR A 417 -6.09 -9.32 21.89
CA THR A 417 -5.42 -10.62 21.91
C THR A 417 -5.77 -11.41 20.65
N ALA A 418 -4.78 -12.05 20.06
CA ALA A 418 -4.94 -12.98 18.96
C ALA A 418 -4.00 -14.18 19.12
N GLU A 419 -4.43 -15.40 18.79
CA GLU A 419 -3.49 -16.51 18.63
C GLU A 419 -2.82 -16.44 17.26
N ASN A 420 -3.60 -16.20 16.20
CA ASN A 420 -3.10 -15.97 14.85
C ASN A 420 -3.58 -14.62 14.32
N LEU A 421 -2.64 -13.80 13.87
CA LEU A 421 -2.91 -12.47 13.31
C LEU A 421 -2.23 -12.33 11.95
N SER A 422 -3.01 -12.01 10.93
CA SER A 422 -2.55 -11.66 9.59
C SER A 422 -3.00 -10.26 9.22
N VAL A 423 -2.07 -9.37 8.88
CA VAL A 423 -2.34 -8.00 8.45
C VAL A 423 -1.64 -7.73 7.12
N SER A 424 -2.41 -7.31 6.13
CA SER A 424 -1.92 -6.91 4.80
C SER A 424 -2.41 -5.51 4.46
N LEU A 425 -1.45 -4.60 4.27
CA LEU A 425 -1.71 -3.20 3.93
C LEU A 425 -0.93 -2.80 2.69
N VAL A 426 -1.55 -2.00 1.81
CA VAL A 426 -0.83 -1.47 0.63
C VAL A 426 -0.15 -0.14 0.97
N ASN A 427 -0.89 0.87 1.40
CA ASN A 427 -0.38 2.21 1.67
C ASN A 427 -0.75 2.65 3.09
N GLY A 428 0.27 2.78 3.95
CA GLY A 428 0.12 3.27 5.31
C GLY A 428 0.83 2.39 6.35
N ASP A 429 0.62 2.72 7.62
CA ASP A 429 1.31 2.07 8.74
C ASP A 429 0.50 0.90 9.33
N VAL A 430 1.19 -0.17 9.70
CA VAL A 430 0.66 -1.23 10.56
C VAL A 430 1.23 -1.06 11.98
N ARG A 431 0.38 -1.07 12.99
CA ARG A 431 0.73 -0.90 14.41
C ARG A 431 0.11 -2.01 15.24
N LEU A 432 0.91 -2.97 15.66
CA LEU A 432 0.47 -4.12 16.45
C LEU A 432 1.03 -4.02 17.86
N THR A 433 0.18 -4.18 18.86
CA THR A 433 0.57 -4.25 20.28
C THR A 433 -0.07 -5.48 20.89
N ILE A 434 0.71 -6.55 21.04
CA ILE A 434 0.26 -7.81 21.64
C ILE A 434 0.74 -7.82 23.09
N LYS A 435 -0.16 -8.04 24.06
CA LYS A 435 0.20 -8.00 25.50
C LYS A 435 0.23 -9.38 26.13
N GLU A 436 -0.44 -10.36 25.52
CA GLU A 436 -0.73 -11.64 26.12
C GLU A 436 0.10 -12.77 25.50
N ASP A 437 0.34 -13.80 26.31
CA ASP A 437 1.36 -14.81 26.03
C ASP A 437 0.88 -15.98 25.14
N ASN A 438 -0.38 -15.95 24.68
CA ASN A 438 -1.00 -17.01 23.88
C ASN A 438 -0.79 -16.84 22.36
N LEU A 439 0.09 -15.94 21.95
CA LEU A 439 0.39 -15.69 20.54
C LEU A 439 1.08 -16.90 19.88
N LYS A 440 0.56 -17.36 18.74
CA LYS A 440 1.14 -18.45 17.94
C LYS A 440 1.73 -17.95 16.62
N LYS A 441 1.04 -17.05 15.93
CA LYS A 441 1.50 -16.50 14.64
C LYS A 441 1.15 -15.03 14.47
N VAL A 442 2.11 -14.23 14.03
CA VAL A 442 1.89 -12.88 13.50
C VAL A 442 2.48 -12.80 12.11
N GLU A 443 1.67 -12.39 11.14
CA GLU A 443 2.09 -12.02 9.80
C GLU A 443 1.62 -10.59 9.53
N ALA A 444 2.56 -9.66 9.30
CA ALA A 444 2.22 -8.26 9.09
C ALA A 444 3.02 -7.69 7.93
N SER A 445 2.31 -7.12 6.96
CA SER A 445 2.92 -6.54 5.78
C SER A 445 2.34 -5.16 5.46
N SER A 446 3.21 -4.25 5.03
CA SER A 446 2.81 -2.99 4.39
C SER A 446 3.67 -2.70 3.18
N VAL A 447 3.10 -2.50 1.99
CA VAL A 447 3.92 -2.20 0.79
C VAL A 447 4.61 -0.84 0.96
N ASN A 448 3.83 0.19 1.25
CA ASN A 448 4.24 1.59 1.36
C ASN A 448 3.94 2.19 2.74
N GLY A 449 4.56 1.64 3.77
CA GLY A 449 4.54 2.25 5.10
C GLY A 449 5.17 1.34 6.14
N ASN A 450 5.19 1.82 7.39
CA ASN A 450 5.97 1.17 8.43
C ASN A 450 5.19 0.03 9.07
N VAL A 451 5.91 -1.01 9.48
CA VAL A 451 5.36 -2.10 10.29
C VAL A 451 5.95 -1.99 11.70
N LYS A 452 5.11 -1.60 12.66
CA LYS A 452 5.49 -1.37 14.06
C LYS A 452 4.84 -2.46 14.91
N VAL A 453 5.65 -3.31 15.54
CA VAL A 453 5.17 -4.45 16.32
C VAL A 453 5.78 -4.43 17.71
N ALA A 454 4.91 -4.49 18.71
CA ALA A 454 5.27 -4.70 20.10
C ALA A 454 4.80 -6.09 20.54
N LEU A 455 5.73 -6.87 21.10
CA LEU A 455 5.52 -8.26 21.52
C LEU A 455 5.80 -8.42 23.03
N PRO A 456 5.13 -9.33 23.75
CA PRO A 456 5.44 -9.62 25.15
C PRO A 456 6.89 -10.11 25.33
N ASP A 457 7.53 -9.77 26.45
CA ASP A 457 8.91 -10.20 26.70
C ASP A 457 9.05 -11.64 27.24
N GLY A 458 7.94 -12.22 27.72
CA GLY A 458 7.87 -13.58 28.29
C GLY A 458 7.71 -14.72 27.28
N ILE A 459 7.28 -14.44 26.04
CA ILE A 459 7.02 -15.48 25.04
C ILE A 459 8.25 -15.90 24.24
N GLY A 460 8.28 -17.17 23.83
CA GLY A 460 9.23 -17.65 22.83
C GLY A 460 8.89 -17.06 21.47
N LEU A 461 9.90 -16.66 20.69
CA LEU A 461 9.71 -16.05 19.37
C LEU A 461 10.64 -16.69 18.34
N GLU A 462 10.14 -16.91 17.14
CA GLU A 462 10.94 -17.14 15.95
C GLU A 462 10.47 -16.18 14.86
N GLY A 463 11.35 -15.28 14.45
CA GLY A 463 10.96 -14.11 13.69
C GLY A 463 11.78 -13.91 12.42
N HIS A 464 11.10 -13.44 11.37
CA HIS A 464 11.68 -13.04 10.10
C HIS A 464 11.11 -11.68 9.69
N ALA A 465 11.95 -10.64 9.73
CA ALA A 465 11.63 -9.30 9.26
C ALA A 465 12.40 -9.00 7.97
N LYS A 466 11.73 -8.41 6.96
CA LYS A 466 12.36 -8.03 5.69
C LYS A 466 11.86 -6.68 5.18
N THR A 467 12.77 -5.81 4.75
CA THR A 467 12.43 -4.60 3.99
C THR A 467 13.35 -4.39 2.79
N SER A 468 12.81 -3.88 1.69
CA SER A 468 13.61 -3.60 0.47
C SER A 468 14.28 -2.23 0.56
N LEU A 469 13.55 -1.15 0.85
CA LEU A 469 14.06 0.23 0.77
C LEU A 469 14.02 1.00 2.10
N GLY A 470 13.68 0.34 3.21
CA GLY A 470 13.71 0.93 4.55
C GLY A 470 14.70 0.25 5.48
N SER A 471 14.46 0.40 6.79
CA SER A 471 15.32 -0.12 7.86
C SER A 471 14.61 -1.08 8.79
N ILE A 472 15.34 -2.01 9.40
CA ILE A 472 14.83 -2.86 10.48
C ILE A 472 15.46 -2.40 11.80
N ASN A 473 14.62 -1.91 12.71
CA ASN A 473 15.02 -1.41 14.02
C ASN A 473 14.40 -2.27 15.12
N SER A 474 15.20 -3.10 15.78
CA SER A 474 14.75 -3.94 16.89
C SER A 474 15.26 -3.41 18.23
N ARG A 475 14.34 -3.34 19.20
CA ARG A 475 14.58 -3.08 20.62
C ARG A 475 14.01 -4.20 21.51
N LEU A 476 13.84 -5.39 20.94
CA LEU A 476 13.44 -6.58 21.70
C LEU A 476 14.52 -6.94 22.74
N SER A 477 14.12 -7.39 23.93
CA SER A 477 15.03 -7.93 24.93
C SER A 477 15.35 -9.41 24.67
N ASN A 478 16.44 -9.94 25.23
CA ASN A 478 16.68 -11.39 25.36
C ASN A 478 16.48 -12.22 24.07
N TYR A 479 16.85 -11.68 22.91
CA TYR A 479 16.76 -12.39 21.63
C TYR A 479 18.13 -12.59 21.00
N GLU A 480 18.26 -13.67 20.24
CA GLU A 480 19.43 -14.01 19.45
C GLU A 480 19.18 -13.67 17.99
N VAL A 481 20.19 -13.09 17.33
CA VAL A 481 20.18 -12.87 15.88
C VAL A 481 20.68 -14.12 15.20
N VAL A 482 19.80 -14.80 14.43
CA VAL A 482 20.14 -16.00 13.67
C VAL A 482 20.82 -15.62 12.36
N ARG A 483 20.28 -14.60 11.68
CA ARG A 483 20.81 -14.08 10.41
C ARG A 483 20.46 -12.61 10.29
N GLU A 484 21.40 -11.81 9.84
CA GLU A 484 21.16 -10.39 9.57
C GLU A 484 21.77 -9.98 8.23
N LYS A 485 21.04 -9.14 7.50
CA LYS A 485 21.49 -8.53 6.26
C LYS A 485 21.10 -7.05 6.30
N LYS A 486 22.06 -6.15 6.12
CA LYS A 486 21.86 -4.69 6.16
C LYS A 486 22.33 -4.04 4.86
N GLU A 487 21.83 -4.52 3.72
CA GLU A 487 22.07 -3.89 2.42
C GLU A 487 21.07 -2.76 2.16
N ARG A 488 21.47 -1.76 1.38
CA ARG A 488 20.65 -0.58 1.07
C ARG A 488 19.31 -0.91 0.38
N THR A 489 19.26 -2.01 -0.37
CA THR A 489 18.09 -2.44 -1.15
C THR A 489 17.50 -3.77 -0.66
N ASN A 490 18.03 -4.33 0.43
CA ASN A 490 17.55 -5.59 1.00
C ASN A 490 18.03 -5.74 2.45
N GLN A 491 17.19 -5.30 3.39
CA GLN A 491 17.38 -5.58 4.81
C GLN A 491 16.59 -6.82 5.23
N MET A 492 17.23 -7.65 6.04
CA MET A 492 16.64 -8.85 6.62
C MET A 492 17.15 -9.03 8.05
N LEU A 493 16.26 -9.41 8.94
CA LEU A 493 16.58 -9.83 10.30
C LEU A 493 15.82 -11.12 10.60
N GLN A 494 16.57 -12.19 10.86
CA GLN A 494 16.06 -13.42 11.43
C GLN A 494 16.49 -13.49 12.88
N PHE A 495 15.54 -13.68 13.77
CA PHE A 495 15.76 -13.64 15.20
C PHE A 495 15.02 -14.75 15.92
N ARG A 496 15.53 -15.12 17.09
CA ARG A 496 14.91 -16.13 17.96
C ARG A 496 14.98 -15.68 19.42
N ARG A 497 13.91 -15.91 20.17
CA ARG A 497 13.89 -15.80 21.63
C ARG A 497 13.45 -17.15 22.18
N VAL A 498 14.27 -17.73 23.04
CA VAL A 498 13.96 -19.01 23.70
C VAL A 498 13.20 -18.71 24.99
N SER A 499 12.11 -19.44 25.21
CA SER A 499 11.33 -19.45 26.44
C SER A 499 10.88 -20.88 26.72
N ASP A 500 10.44 -21.17 27.95
CA ASP A 500 9.96 -22.50 28.35
C ASP A 500 8.57 -22.84 27.75
N GLY A 501 7.88 -21.84 27.19
CA GLY A 501 6.55 -21.98 26.57
C GLY A 501 6.55 -22.24 25.07
N GLU A 502 5.38 -22.09 24.44
CA GLU A 502 5.24 -22.16 22.99
C GLU A 502 6.03 -21.05 22.28
N ILE A 503 6.51 -21.33 21.07
CA ILE A 503 7.26 -20.39 20.23
C ILE A 503 6.31 -19.77 19.21
N ALA A 504 6.13 -18.45 19.28
CA ALA A 504 5.34 -17.70 18.30
C ALA A 504 6.16 -17.43 17.03
N GLN A 505 5.53 -17.64 15.87
CA GLN A 505 6.10 -17.34 14.56
C GLN A 505 5.78 -15.89 14.16
N VAL A 506 6.80 -15.08 13.84
CA VAL A 506 6.63 -13.65 13.52
C VAL A 506 7.19 -13.36 12.13
N GLN A 507 6.33 -13.02 11.17
CA GLN A 507 6.71 -12.66 9.81
C GLN A 507 6.34 -11.22 9.51
N LEU A 508 7.35 -10.38 9.29
CA LEU A 508 7.16 -8.95 9.04
C LEU A 508 7.77 -8.55 7.71
N SER A 509 7.02 -7.81 6.89
CA SER A 509 7.54 -7.34 5.61
C SER A 509 7.09 -5.94 5.23
N THR A 510 7.95 -5.21 4.52
CA THR A 510 7.58 -3.97 3.85
C THR A 510 8.46 -3.71 2.64
N THR A 511 7.98 -2.95 1.65
CA THR A 511 8.80 -2.62 0.47
C THR A 511 9.53 -1.31 0.66
N THR A 512 8.82 -0.23 1.01
CA THR A 512 9.43 1.12 1.12
C THR A 512 9.51 1.64 2.55
N GLY A 513 8.81 1.02 3.49
CA GLY A 513 8.81 1.42 4.90
C GLY A 513 9.88 0.75 5.75
N SER A 514 9.90 1.13 7.03
CA SER A 514 10.77 0.52 8.04
C SER A 514 9.98 -0.41 8.96
N ILE A 515 10.66 -1.43 9.49
CA ILE A 515 10.13 -2.36 10.48
C ILE A 515 10.67 -1.96 11.85
N TYR A 516 9.79 -1.82 12.83
CA TYR A 516 10.13 -1.51 14.21
C TYR A 516 9.63 -2.62 15.12
N LEU A 517 10.53 -3.18 15.92
CA LEU A 517 10.26 -4.23 16.89
C LEU A 517 10.61 -3.71 18.28
N LYS A 518 9.75 -3.95 19.27
CA LYS A 518 10.04 -3.67 20.68
C LYS A 518 9.29 -4.63 21.60
N ASP A 519 9.70 -4.69 22.86
CA ASP A 519 8.86 -5.33 23.87
C ASP A 519 7.66 -4.45 24.22
N THR A 520 6.52 -5.05 24.51
CA THR A 520 5.27 -4.33 24.81
C THR A 520 5.41 -3.39 26.01
N ASP A 521 6.09 -3.83 27.06
CA ASP A 521 6.25 -3.10 28.32
C ASP A 521 7.47 -2.16 28.37
N LYS A 522 8.21 -1.98 27.25
CA LYS A 522 9.45 -1.20 27.19
C LYS A 522 9.52 -0.17 26.05
#